data_AF-A0A9D8WB22-F1
#
_entry.id   AF-A0A9D8WB22-F1
#
_cell.length_a   1.000
_cell.length_b   1.000
_cell.length_c   1.000
_cell.angle_alpha   90.00
_cell.angle_beta   90.00
_cell.angle_gamma   90.00
#
_symmetry.space_group_name_H-M   'P 1'
#
loop_
_entity.id
_entity.type
_entity.pdbx_description
1 polymer ?
#
loop_
_entity_poly.entity_id
_entity_poly.type
_entity_poly.pdbx_seq_one_letter_code
_entity_poly.pdbx_strand_id
1 'polypeptide(L)' 'MSDQKDEKAKRRKAAAARAKAEAEARRAQITKKAEEAPKEIDGRGGLDPVRYDDWEIKGLTSDF' A
#
# COMPACT_ATOMS: atom_id res chain seq x y z
N MET A 1 21.83 5.95 -29.55
CA MET A 1 20.52 5.42 -29.07
C MET A 1 20.60 4.76 -27.70
N SER A 2 21.75 4.20 -27.30
CA SER A 2 21.92 3.48 -26.02
C SER A 2 21.94 4.38 -24.78
N ASP A 3 22.62 5.54 -24.83
CA ASP A 3 22.72 6.48 -23.68
C ASP A 3 21.36 7.00 -23.19
N GLN A 4 20.41 7.21 -24.10
CA GLN A 4 19.06 7.66 -23.74
C GLN A 4 18.27 6.60 -22.95
N LYS A 5 18.60 5.31 -23.14
CA LYS A 5 17.93 4.21 -22.44
C LYS A 5 18.35 4.17 -20.97
N ASP A 6 19.62 4.46 -20.69
CA ASP A 6 20.19 4.47 -19.34
C ASP A 6 19.73 5.69 -18.54
N GLU A 7 19.65 6.87 -19.18
CA GLU A 7 19.11 8.10 -18.58
C GLU A 7 17.63 7.90 -18.18
N LYS A 8 16.83 7.30 -19.07
CA LYS A 8 15.43 6.95 -18.79
C LYS A 8 15.31 5.92 -17.65
N ALA A 9 16.22 4.93 -17.59
CA ALA A 9 16.22 3.94 -16.52
C ALA A 9 16.54 4.57 -15.15
N LYS A 10 17.52 5.48 -15.11
CA LYS A 10 17.89 6.23 -13.90
C LYS A 10 16.73 7.10 -13.40
N ARG A 11 16.03 7.78 -14.29
CA ARG A 11 14.83 8.59 -13.97
C ARG A 11 13.69 7.73 -13.42
N ARG A 12 13.41 6.58 -14.02
CA ARG A 12 12.41 5.62 -13.50
C ARG A 12 12.77 5.11 -12.11
N LYS A 13 14.04 4.78 -11.86
CA LYS A 13 14.50 4.30 -10.54
C LYS A 13 14.31 5.36 -9.46
N ALA A 14 14.62 6.62 -9.75
CA ALA A 14 14.39 7.73 -8.83
C ALA A 14 12.89 7.95 -8.56
N ALA A 15 12.04 7.90 -9.59
CA ALA A 15 10.59 8.00 -9.42
C ALA A 15 10.01 6.84 -8.59
N ALA A 16 10.46 5.62 -8.84
CA ALA A 16 10.05 4.44 -8.07
C ALA A 16 10.43 4.53 -6.60
N ALA A 17 11.62 5.07 -6.27
CA ALA A 17 12.03 5.28 -4.88
C ALA A 17 11.11 6.29 -4.17
N ARG A 18 10.75 7.40 -4.84
CA ARG A 18 9.82 8.39 -4.30
C ARG A 18 8.42 7.80 -4.05
N ALA A 19 7.89 7.06 -5.03
CA ALA A 19 6.59 6.43 -4.92
C ALA A 19 6.53 5.40 -3.77
N LYS A 20 7.60 4.63 -3.57
CA LYS A 20 7.70 3.69 -2.45
C LYS A 20 7.70 4.40 -1.09
N ALA A 21 8.51 5.44 -0.95
CA ALA A 21 8.56 6.21 0.30
C ALA A 21 7.20 6.83 0.65
N GLU A 22 6.46 7.33 -0.34
CA GLU A 22 5.10 7.86 -0.12
C GLU A 22 4.11 6.76 0.26
N ALA A 23 4.17 5.59 -0.41
CA ALA A 23 3.32 4.45 -0.07
C ALA A 23 3.60 3.93 1.35
N GLU A 24 4.86 3.88 1.78
CA GLU A 24 5.26 3.51 3.15
C GLU A 24 4.73 4.53 4.17
N ALA A 25 4.83 5.83 3.88
CA ALA A 25 4.27 6.87 4.75
C ALA A 25 2.75 6.75 4.91
N ARG A 26 2.02 6.46 3.83
CA ARG A 26 0.58 6.19 3.88
C ARG A 26 0.27 4.93 4.70
N ARG A 27 1.00 3.84 4.48
CA ARG A 27 0.84 2.59 5.25
C ARG A 27 1.07 2.83 6.74
N ALA A 28 2.12 3.56 7.11
CA ALA A 28 2.42 3.87 8.52
C ALA A 28 1.29 4.68 9.19
N GLN A 29 0.65 5.62 8.48
CA GLN A 29 -0.51 6.35 9.00
C GLN A 29 -1.73 5.44 9.21
N ILE A 30 -1.97 4.51 8.28
CA ILE A 30 -3.06 3.53 8.38
C ILE A 30 -2.80 2.57 9.55
N THR A 31 -1.58 2.05 9.69
CA THR A 31 -1.19 1.15 10.79
C THR A 31 -1.39 1.82 12.15
N LYS A 32 -0.96 3.07 12.33
CA LYS A 32 -1.19 3.81 13.59
C LYS A 32 -2.68 3.96 13.92
N LYS A 33 -3.50 4.31 12.93
CA LYS A 33 -4.96 4.40 13.11
C LYS A 33 -5.58 3.03 13.44
N ALA A 34 -5.05 1.96 12.87
CA ALA A 34 -5.51 0.60 13.16
C ALA A 34 -5.07 0.10 14.56
N GLU A 35 -3.92 0.53 15.07
CA GLU A 35 -3.46 0.22 16.44
C GLU A 35 -4.31 0.93 17.50
N GLU A 36 -4.80 2.14 17.22
CA GLU A 36 -5.70 2.89 18.11
C GLU A 36 -7.15 2.36 18.07
N ALA A 37 -7.52 1.63 17.02
CA ALA A 37 -8.86 1.07 16.89
C ALA A 37 -9.05 -0.16 17.81
N PRO A 38 -10.23 -0.33 18.43
CA PRO A 38 -10.51 -1.51 19.24
C PRO A 38 -10.35 -2.77 18.38
N LYS A 39 -9.60 -3.74 18.90
CA LYS A 39 -9.37 -5.02 18.24
C LYS A 39 -10.71 -5.73 18.03
N GLU A 40 -10.99 -6.12 16.80
CA GLU A 40 -12.16 -6.92 16.48
C GLU A 40 -11.98 -8.35 17.05
N ILE A 41 -12.87 -8.75 17.95
CA ILE A 41 -12.95 -10.09 18.54
C ILE A 41 -14.01 -10.86 17.74
N ASP A 42 -13.68 -12.08 17.29
CA ASP A 42 -14.51 -12.94 16.42
C ASP A 42 -14.84 -12.39 15.01
N GLY A 43 -14.19 -11.30 14.59
CA GLY A 43 -14.24 -10.81 13.20
C GLY A 43 -13.46 -11.69 12.22
N ARG A 44 -13.70 -11.54 10.91
CA ARG A 44 -13.10 -12.35 9.82
C ARG A 44 -11.56 -12.35 9.75
N GLY A 45 -10.89 -11.55 10.57
CA GLY A 45 -9.44 -11.41 10.60
C GLY A 45 -8.90 -10.69 9.37
N GLY A 46 -8.49 -9.43 9.53
CA GLY A 46 -8.02 -8.59 8.44
C GLY A 46 -8.49 -7.14 8.61
N LEU A 47 -7.96 -6.23 7.79
CA LEU A 47 -8.52 -4.89 7.65
C LEU A 47 -9.88 -5.04 6.95
N ASP A 48 -10.94 -4.53 7.57
CA ASP A 48 -12.29 -4.58 6.99
C ASP A 48 -12.32 -3.78 5.68
N PRO A 49 -12.64 -4.42 4.54
CA PRO A 49 -12.76 -3.75 3.25
C PRO A 49 -13.58 -2.47 3.26
N VAL A 50 -14.68 -2.47 4.02
CA VAL A 50 -15.63 -1.37 4.09
C VAL A 50 -15.05 -0.18 4.85
N ARG A 51 -14.10 -0.41 5.77
CA ARG A 51 -13.48 0.66 6.57
C ARG A 51 -12.31 1.34 5.87
N TYR A 52 -11.67 0.66 4.93
CA TYR A 52 -10.42 1.13 4.32
C TYR A 52 -10.52 1.39 2.81
N ASP A 53 -11.73 1.27 2.22
CA ASP A 53 -11.96 1.26 0.76
C ASP A 53 -11.03 0.27 0.01
N ASP A 54 -10.50 -0.71 0.75
CA ASP A 54 -9.54 -1.70 0.28
C ASP A 54 -10.21 -3.07 0.30
N TRP A 55 -10.84 -3.42 -0.82
CA TRP A 55 -11.52 -4.70 -0.99
C TRP A 55 -10.54 -5.87 -1.15
N GLU A 56 -9.24 -5.61 -1.04
CA GLU A 56 -8.20 -6.63 -1.08
C GLU A 56 -7.84 -7.14 0.32
N ILE A 57 -8.24 -8.38 0.61
CA ILE A 57 -7.68 -9.11 1.74
C ILE A 57 -6.38 -9.74 1.26
N LYS A 58 -5.23 -9.17 1.67
CA LYS A 58 -3.88 -9.69 1.30
C LYS A 58 -3.65 -9.79 -0.23
N GLY A 59 -4.21 -8.86 -1.00
CA GLY A 59 -4.09 -8.85 -2.47
C GLY A 59 -5.03 -9.82 -3.19
N LEU A 60 -6.01 -10.40 -2.48
CA LEU A 60 -7.14 -11.12 -3.07
C LEU A 60 -8.36 -10.22 -2.95
N THR A 61 -8.93 -9.81 -4.07
CA THR A 61 -10.23 -9.14 -4.11
C THR A 61 -11.27 -10.09 -3.51
N SER A 62 -11.86 -9.70 -2.39
CA SER A 62 -12.96 -10.43 -1.77
C SER A 62 -14.24 -10.09 -2.53
N ASP A 63 -14.61 -10.92 -3.50
CA ASP A 63 -15.92 -10.85 -4.15
C ASP A 63 -16.97 -11.55 -3.27
N PHE A 64 -18.17 -10.99 -3.17
CA PHE A 64 -19.31 -11.57 -2.45
C PHE A 64 -20.19 -12.38 -3.39
#